data_AF-A0A1I2VCC5-F1
#
_entry.id   AF-A0A1I2VCC5-F1
#
_cell.length_a   1.000
_cell.length_b   1.000
_cell.length_c   1.000
_cell.angle_alpha   90.00
_cell.angle_beta   90.00
_cell.angle_gamma   90.00
#
_symmetry.space_group_name_H-M   'P 1'
#
loop_
_entity.id
_entity.type
_entity.pdbx_description
1 polymer ?
#
loop_
_entity_poly.entity_id
_entity_poly.type
_entity_poly.pdbx_seq_one_letter_code
_entity_poly.pdbx_strand_id
1 'polypeptide(L)'
;MKKIFSIISFWIVAISCSAQQGSLFVIKDSTVAKDFKQVHESYLATKNAFLFEDDNYAVRKTCSGEWGGSIWFKNKKTGIEYASEATCPVVVNKLDGKYIVTNTLAHLSGFTQVLEISNPDSLEIFELPKPRQKKGKTIVRYVGDNQSKSKKGTIQLIDSVGVLTLASFPYQGDLFHIITDFKRTFVSKIENKRFVTIDTVSNEGIWTYNPEVIKTKNDQYIVFFNNKEVKGYLEIDDNLITLYRFKE
;
A
#
# COMPACT_ATOMS: atom_id res chain seq x y z
N MET A 1 -34.69 -71.59 -2.33
CA MET A 1 -34.62 -70.59 -3.44
C MET A 1 -35.50 -69.41 -3.09
N LYS A 2 -34.92 -68.24 -2.83
CA LYS A 2 -35.37 -66.88 -3.18
C LYS A 2 -34.48 -65.88 -2.43
N LYS A 3 -33.55 -65.30 -3.17
CA LYS A 3 -32.71 -64.18 -2.73
C LYS A 3 -33.58 -62.91 -2.75
N ILE A 4 -33.63 -62.17 -1.65
CA ILE A 4 -34.19 -60.81 -1.64
C ILE A 4 -33.00 -59.87 -1.56
N PHE A 5 -32.64 -59.27 -2.69
CA PHE A 5 -31.70 -58.16 -2.77
C PHE A 5 -32.41 -56.89 -2.31
N SER A 6 -31.99 -56.32 -1.20
CA SER A 6 -32.45 -55.00 -0.76
C SER A 6 -31.51 -53.96 -1.37
N ILE A 7 -31.98 -53.28 -2.42
CA ILE A 7 -31.26 -52.15 -3.04
C ILE A 7 -31.58 -50.91 -2.22
N ILE A 8 -30.62 -50.46 -1.41
CA ILE A 8 -30.69 -49.17 -0.71
C ILE A 8 -30.25 -48.10 -1.73
N SER A 9 -31.22 -47.36 -2.27
CA SER A 9 -30.98 -46.18 -3.08
C SER A 9 -30.56 -45.02 -2.18
N PHE A 10 -29.27 -44.67 -2.21
CA PHE A 10 -28.73 -43.50 -1.53
C PHE A 10 -29.04 -42.26 -2.39
N TRP A 11 -30.10 -41.53 -2.04
CA TRP A 11 -30.38 -40.22 -2.61
C TRP A 11 -29.41 -39.20 -2.00
N ILE A 12 -28.32 -38.93 -2.71
CA ILE A 12 -27.48 -37.76 -2.43
C ILE A 12 -28.26 -36.54 -2.91
N VAL A 13 -28.91 -35.85 -1.97
CA VAL A 13 -29.43 -34.50 -2.21
C VAL A 13 -28.20 -33.60 -2.35
N ALA A 14 -27.82 -33.31 -3.59
CA ALA A 14 -26.90 -32.23 -3.88
C ALA A 14 -27.62 -30.93 -3.52
N ILE A 15 -27.36 -30.42 -2.32
CA ILE A 15 -27.71 -29.05 -1.97
C ILE A 15 -26.80 -28.19 -2.85
N SER A 16 -27.34 -27.75 -3.98
CA SER A 16 -26.80 -26.64 -4.75
C SER A 16 -26.90 -25.41 -3.87
N CYS A 17 -25.94 -25.24 -2.97
CA CYS A 17 -25.72 -23.99 -2.28
C CYS A 17 -25.16 -23.04 -3.34
N SER A 18 -26.06 -22.46 -4.12
CA SER A 18 -25.77 -21.23 -4.85
C SER A 18 -25.55 -20.15 -3.79
N ALA A 19 -24.36 -20.14 -3.21
CA ALA A 19 -23.88 -18.97 -2.53
C ALA A 19 -23.86 -17.86 -3.58
N GLN A 20 -24.86 -16.98 -3.54
CA GLN A 20 -24.69 -15.64 -4.06
C GLN A 20 -23.50 -15.06 -3.30
N GLN A 21 -22.33 -15.17 -3.91
CA GLN A 21 -21.09 -14.69 -3.36
C GLN A 21 -21.22 -13.16 -3.33
N GLY A 22 -21.59 -12.61 -2.17
CA GLY A 22 -21.60 -11.17 -1.96
C GLY A 22 -20.25 -10.59 -2.33
N SER A 23 -20.24 -9.36 -2.84
CA SER A 23 -18.98 -8.67 -3.14
C SER A 23 -18.14 -8.59 -1.86
N LEU A 24 -16.84 -8.90 -1.97
CA LEU A 24 -15.93 -8.90 -0.82
C LEU A 24 -15.84 -7.51 -0.17
N PHE A 25 -15.96 -6.47 -1.00
CA PHE A 25 -16.02 -5.08 -0.61
C PHE A 25 -17.34 -4.44 -1.00
N VAL A 26 -17.80 -3.49 -0.19
CA VAL A 26 -18.87 -2.57 -0.54
C VAL A 26 -18.22 -1.29 -1.04
N ILE A 27 -18.49 -0.92 -2.30
CA ILE A 27 -17.90 0.27 -2.92
C ILE A 27 -18.97 1.34 -3.06
N LYS A 28 -18.69 2.54 -2.54
CA LYS A 28 -19.56 3.71 -2.64
C LYS A 28 -18.82 4.84 -3.33
N ASP A 29 -19.50 5.54 -4.23
CA ASP A 29 -19.07 6.82 -4.80
C ASP A 29 -19.99 7.91 -4.27
N SER A 30 -19.43 8.98 -3.73
CA SER A 30 -20.15 10.04 -3.04
C SER A 30 -19.56 11.39 -3.34
N THR A 31 -20.43 12.36 -3.54
CA THR A 31 -20.03 13.75 -3.79
C THR A 31 -20.24 14.58 -2.53
N VAL A 32 -19.23 15.37 -2.13
CA VAL A 32 -19.28 16.22 -0.94
C VAL A 32 -19.20 17.70 -1.32
N ALA A 33 -20.03 18.50 -0.65
CA ALA A 33 -20.03 19.97 -0.76
C ALA A 33 -19.22 20.62 0.38
N LYS A 34 -18.06 20.04 0.70
CA LYS A 34 -17.13 20.55 1.72
C LYS A 34 -15.93 21.20 1.05
N ASP A 35 -15.13 21.97 1.77
CA ASP A 35 -13.85 22.44 1.26
C ASP A 35 -12.77 21.34 1.33
N PHE A 36 -12.07 21.10 0.22
CA PHE A 36 -11.04 20.05 0.14
C PHE A 36 -9.89 20.31 1.10
N LYS A 37 -9.43 21.56 1.18
CA LYS A 37 -8.28 21.92 2.02
C LYS A 37 -8.60 21.71 3.49
N GLN A 38 -9.78 22.13 3.94
CA GLN A 38 -10.27 21.92 5.30
C GLN A 38 -10.34 20.43 5.66
N VAL A 39 -10.89 19.60 4.78
CA VAL A 39 -10.97 18.14 5.01
C VAL A 39 -9.55 17.55 5.07
N HIS A 40 -8.69 17.91 4.13
CA HIS A 40 -7.31 17.42 4.08
C HIS A 40 -6.53 17.79 5.35
N GLU A 41 -6.57 19.05 5.78
CA GLU A 41 -5.91 19.51 7.00
C GLU A 41 -6.43 18.81 8.26
N SER A 42 -7.74 18.52 8.32
CA SER A 42 -8.34 17.82 9.47
C SER A 42 -7.78 16.39 9.63
N TYR A 43 -7.57 15.67 8.54
CA TYR A 43 -6.98 14.33 8.58
C TYR A 43 -5.46 14.36 8.78
N LEU A 44 -4.76 15.32 8.17
CA LEU A 44 -3.32 15.52 8.39
C LEU A 44 -2.99 15.79 9.87
N ALA A 45 -3.86 16.51 10.58
CA ALA A 45 -3.71 16.74 12.03
C ALA A 45 -3.76 15.44 12.87
N THR A 46 -4.30 14.35 12.32
CA THR A 46 -4.36 13.04 12.99
C THR A 46 -3.22 12.10 12.60
N LYS A 47 -2.40 12.50 11.61
CA LYS A 47 -1.35 11.65 11.04
C LYS A 47 -0.24 11.36 12.05
N ASN A 48 0.24 10.12 12.07
CA ASN A 48 1.43 9.76 12.82
C ASN A 48 2.69 10.40 12.21
N ALA A 49 3.64 10.81 13.05
CA ALA A 49 4.94 11.32 12.62
C ALA A 49 5.77 10.25 11.88
N PHE A 50 5.57 8.98 12.23
CA PHE A 50 6.17 7.84 11.55
C PHE A 50 5.29 7.36 10.39
N LEU A 51 5.92 6.77 9.37
CA LEU A 51 5.19 6.08 8.30
C LEU A 51 4.45 4.85 8.85
N PHE A 52 5.07 4.17 9.80
CA PHE A 52 4.52 3.04 10.54
C PHE A 52 5.24 2.92 11.88
N GLU A 53 4.55 2.39 12.87
CA GLU A 53 5.12 2.17 14.20
C GLU A 53 4.45 0.95 14.84
N ASP A 54 5.27 0.08 15.45
CA ASP A 54 4.81 -0.98 16.34
C ASP A 54 5.68 -1.04 17.60
N ASP A 55 5.49 -2.06 18.44
CA ASP A 55 6.23 -2.22 19.69
C ASP A 55 7.75 -2.31 19.53
N ASN A 56 8.23 -2.77 18.37
CA ASN A 56 9.65 -3.04 18.14
C ASN A 56 10.31 -1.98 17.26
N TYR A 57 9.57 -1.37 16.33
CA TYR A 57 10.15 -0.48 15.33
C TYR A 57 9.36 0.82 15.14
N ALA A 58 10.11 1.90 14.92
CA ALA A 58 9.60 3.14 14.36
C ALA A 58 10.12 3.29 12.93
N VAL A 59 9.22 3.50 11.97
CA VAL A 59 9.54 3.44 10.55
C VAL A 59 9.42 4.81 9.90
N ARG A 60 10.47 5.23 9.20
CA ARG A 60 10.50 6.49 8.44
C ARG A 60 10.88 6.23 6.99
N LYS A 61 10.59 7.19 6.13
CA LYS A 61 10.86 7.12 4.69
C LYS A 61 11.51 8.38 4.15
N THR A 62 12.02 8.26 2.93
CA THR A 62 12.37 9.38 2.07
C THR A 62 11.95 9.05 0.65
N CYS A 63 11.68 10.10 -0.12
CA CYS A 63 11.36 10.02 -1.53
C CYS A 63 12.19 11.09 -2.23
N SER A 64 12.90 10.69 -3.27
CA SER A 64 13.69 11.56 -4.15
C SER A 64 13.23 11.44 -5.60
N GLY A 65 11.98 11.00 -5.80
CA GLY A 65 11.44 10.68 -7.11
C GLY A 65 12.25 9.58 -7.77
N GLU A 66 12.56 9.76 -9.05
CA GLU A 66 13.38 8.82 -9.83
C GLU A 66 14.81 8.66 -9.30
N TRP A 67 15.28 9.59 -8.47
CA TRP A 67 16.64 9.54 -7.90
C TRP A 67 16.73 8.68 -6.64
N GLY A 68 15.60 8.12 -6.22
CA GLY A 68 15.52 7.02 -5.27
C GLY A 68 14.59 7.29 -4.11
N GLY A 69 14.76 6.46 -3.09
CA GLY A 69 14.06 6.54 -1.83
C GLY A 69 14.59 5.46 -0.93
N SER A 70 14.16 5.51 0.32
CA SER A 70 14.53 4.49 1.29
C SER A 70 13.48 4.37 2.36
N ILE A 71 13.48 3.20 2.97
CA ILE A 71 12.72 2.88 4.16
C ILE A 71 13.72 2.58 5.28
N TRP A 72 13.48 3.13 6.46
CA TRP A 72 14.32 2.91 7.64
C TRP A 72 13.47 2.39 8.78
N PHE A 73 13.95 1.33 9.39
CA PHE A 73 13.40 0.70 10.58
C PHE A 73 14.35 0.99 11.74
N LYS A 74 13.93 1.85 12.66
CA LYS A 74 14.64 2.07 13.91
C LYS A 74 14.18 1.06 14.93
N ASN A 75 15.06 0.15 15.34
CA ASN A 75 14.78 -0.77 16.43
C ASN A 75 14.68 0.03 17.74
N LYS A 76 13.53 -0.02 18.41
CA LYS A 76 13.24 0.77 19.62
C LYS A 76 14.03 0.31 20.84
N LYS A 77 14.46 -0.96 20.87
CA LYS A 77 15.24 -1.54 21.98
C LYS A 77 16.72 -1.19 21.87
N THR A 78 17.30 -1.28 20.67
CA THR A 78 18.74 -1.07 20.46
C THR A 78 19.08 0.33 19.97
N GLY A 79 18.10 1.06 19.40
CA GLY A 79 18.30 2.36 18.78
C GLY A 79 18.91 2.32 17.38
N ILE A 80 19.29 1.15 16.87
CA ILE A 80 19.93 0.98 15.56
C ILE A 80 18.92 1.19 14.44
N GLU A 81 19.32 1.92 13.40
CA GLU A 81 18.55 2.11 12.17
C GLU A 81 19.02 1.18 11.05
N TYR A 82 18.11 0.32 10.60
CA TYR A 82 18.30 -0.58 9.48
C TYR A 82 17.54 -0.04 8.28
N ALA A 83 18.11 -0.12 7.08
CA ALA A 83 17.57 0.54 5.91
C ALA A 83 17.64 -0.32 4.65
N SER A 84 16.68 -0.09 3.77
CA SER A 84 16.66 -0.62 2.42
C SER A 84 16.30 0.46 1.42
N GLU A 85 16.76 0.29 0.19
CA GLU A 85 16.20 0.95 -0.98
C GLU A 85 14.69 0.70 -1.04
N ALA A 86 13.92 1.78 -1.22
CA ALA A 86 12.48 1.74 -1.39
C ALA A 86 12.04 3.07 -2.04
N THR A 87 11.74 3.07 -3.32
CA THR A 87 11.47 4.32 -4.07
C THR A 87 10.09 4.87 -3.72
N CYS A 88 10.09 5.96 -2.95
CA CYS A 88 8.87 6.66 -2.52
C CYS A 88 7.85 5.73 -1.84
N PRO A 89 8.18 5.20 -0.64
CA PRO A 89 7.24 4.38 0.14
C PRO A 89 6.00 5.19 0.49
N VAL A 90 4.83 4.58 0.53
CA VAL A 90 3.57 5.30 0.85
C VAL A 90 2.80 4.70 2.01
N VAL A 91 2.94 3.40 2.24
CA VAL A 91 2.40 2.73 3.41
C VAL A 91 3.26 1.54 3.75
N VAL A 92 3.32 1.22 5.04
CA VAL A 92 3.85 -0.05 5.54
C VAL A 92 2.73 -0.73 6.31
N ASN A 93 2.47 -2.00 6.00
CA ASN A 93 1.56 -2.84 6.76
C ASN A 93 2.34 -3.99 7.39
N LYS A 94 1.85 -4.48 8.52
CA LYS A 94 2.37 -5.70 9.15
C LYS A 94 1.36 -6.82 9.01
N LEU A 95 1.77 -7.92 8.41
CA LEU A 95 0.93 -9.11 8.20
C LEU A 95 1.75 -10.35 8.49
N ASP A 96 1.22 -11.25 9.32
CA ASP A 96 1.89 -12.49 9.75
C ASP A 96 3.34 -12.29 10.24
N GLY A 97 3.54 -11.21 11.01
CA GLY A 97 4.85 -10.85 11.56
C GLY A 97 5.82 -10.20 10.57
N LYS A 98 5.46 -10.09 9.29
CA LYS A 98 6.29 -9.49 8.24
C LYS A 98 5.84 -8.08 7.93
N TYR A 99 6.76 -7.25 7.47
CA TYR A 99 6.49 -5.88 7.05
C TYR A 99 6.38 -5.82 5.53
N ILE A 100 5.27 -5.31 5.03
CA ILE A 100 5.01 -5.12 3.61
C ILE A 100 5.08 -3.63 3.31
N VAL A 101 6.06 -3.24 2.50
CA VAL A 101 6.33 -1.86 2.11
C VAL A 101 5.80 -1.65 0.70
N THR A 102 4.82 -0.77 0.55
CA THR A 102 4.29 -0.37 -0.75
C THR A 102 4.97 0.91 -1.21
N ASN A 103 5.62 0.84 -2.35
CA ASN A 103 6.35 1.90 -3.02
C ASN A 103 5.59 2.32 -4.29
N THR A 104 5.50 3.62 -4.55
CA THR A 104 4.80 4.12 -5.74
C THR A 104 5.42 5.41 -6.22
N LEU A 105 5.55 5.54 -7.54
CA LEU A 105 6.11 6.70 -8.18
C LEU A 105 5.28 7.04 -9.42
N ALA A 106 4.50 8.12 -9.32
CA ALA A 106 3.69 8.66 -10.41
C ALA A 106 4.54 9.49 -11.39
N HIS A 107 5.53 8.84 -12.01
CA HIS A 107 6.34 9.42 -13.08
C HIS A 107 6.18 8.63 -14.38
N LEU A 108 6.11 9.32 -15.52
CA LEU A 108 5.79 8.75 -16.83
C LEU A 108 4.57 7.82 -16.77
N SER A 109 4.77 6.53 -16.98
CA SER A 109 3.73 5.49 -16.99
C SER A 109 3.35 5.00 -15.59
N GLY A 110 3.87 5.59 -14.52
CA GLY A 110 3.70 5.13 -13.16
C GLY A 110 4.45 3.85 -12.85
N PHE A 111 4.85 3.72 -11.59
CA PHE A 111 5.59 2.59 -11.08
C PHE A 111 5.06 2.18 -9.72
N THR A 112 4.92 0.87 -9.50
CA THR A 112 4.64 0.26 -8.20
C THR A 112 5.68 -0.80 -7.91
N GLN A 113 6.17 -0.81 -6.68
CA GLN A 113 6.91 -1.94 -6.12
C GLN A 113 6.33 -2.29 -4.76
N VAL A 114 6.27 -3.59 -4.46
CA VAL A 114 5.88 -4.08 -3.13
C VAL A 114 6.98 -4.98 -2.62
N LEU A 115 7.51 -4.64 -1.44
CA LEU A 115 8.60 -5.35 -0.79
C LEU A 115 8.10 -6.01 0.50
N GLU A 116 8.53 -7.24 0.74
CA GLU A 116 8.38 -7.93 2.02
C GLU A 116 9.70 -7.90 2.79
N ILE A 117 9.62 -7.62 4.09
CA ILE A 117 10.74 -7.63 5.04
C ILE A 117 10.32 -8.52 6.20
N SER A 118 10.93 -9.70 6.31
CA SER A 118 10.61 -10.66 7.38
C SER A 118 11.22 -10.27 8.73
N ASN A 119 12.41 -9.66 8.72
CA ASN A 119 13.08 -9.17 9.92
C ASN A 119 13.82 -7.86 9.60
N PRO A 120 13.39 -6.70 10.13
CA PRO A 120 14.07 -5.44 9.89
C PRO A 120 15.55 -5.41 10.33
N ASP A 121 15.94 -6.16 11.35
CA ASP A 121 17.34 -6.24 11.81
C ASP A 121 18.25 -6.96 10.79
N SER A 122 17.68 -7.62 9.78
CA SER A 122 18.42 -8.27 8.68
C SER A 122 18.76 -7.33 7.52
N LEU A 123 18.18 -6.13 7.48
CA LEU A 123 18.52 -5.12 6.49
C LEU A 123 19.93 -4.56 6.76
N GLU A 124 20.41 -3.69 5.87
CA GLU A 124 21.70 -3.05 6.06
C GLU A 124 21.63 -1.95 7.13
N ILE A 125 22.62 -1.89 8.03
CA ILE A 125 22.78 -0.72 8.92
C ILE A 125 23.21 0.45 8.03
N PHE A 126 22.45 1.54 8.05
CA PHE A 126 22.74 2.65 7.15
C PHE A 126 24.03 3.38 7.54
N GLU A 127 25.00 3.36 6.63
CA GLU A 127 26.18 4.21 6.69
C GLU A 127 26.07 5.31 5.63
N LEU A 128 26.21 6.58 6.06
CA LEU A 128 26.15 7.70 5.13
C LEU A 128 27.29 7.58 4.10
N PRO A 129 27.00 7.47 2.78
CA PRO A 129 28.05 7.31 1.79
C PRO A 129 29.03 8.48 1.79
N LYS A 130 30.27 8.26 1.35
CA LYS A 130 31.23 9.36 1.16
C LYS A 130 30.65 10.41 0.19
N PRO A 131 30.86 11.71 0.44
CA PRO A 131 30.36 12.74 -0.48
C PRO A 131 31.08 12.65 -1.83
N ARG A 132 30.39 13.01 -2.92
CA ARG A 132 30.96 12.96 -4.28
C ARG A 132 32.15 13.88 -4.44
N GLN A 133 32.06 15.07 -3.84
CA GLN A 133 33.16 16.03 -3.80
C GLN A 133 33.18 16.74 -2.45
N LYS A 134 34.39 17.09 -2.01
CA LYS A 134 34.62 17.95 -0.85
C LYS A 134 35.60 19.04 -1.25
N LYS A 135 35.16 20.30 -1.21
CA LYS A 135 36.01 21.48 -1.49
C LYS A 135 36.06 22.34 -0.23
N GLY A 136 37.14 22.20 0.56
CA GLY A 136 37.25 22.83 1.87
C GLY A 136 36.13 22.37 2.82
N LYS A 137 35.28 23.32 3.25
CA LYS A 137 34.09 23.07 4.09
C LYS A 137 32.83 22.67 3.28
N THR A 138 32.84 22.86 1.97
CA THR A 138 31.69 22.56 1.11
C THR A 138 31.64 21.07 0.78
N ILE A 139 30.51 20.43 1.10
CA ILE A 139 30.22 19.03 0.82
C ILE A 139 29.19 18.98 -0.31
N VAL A 140 29.54 18.32 -1.42
CA VAL A 140 28.63 18.15 -2.57
C VAL A 140 28.04 16.75 -2.54
N ARG A 141 26.71 16.70 -2.53
CA ARG A 141 25.88 15.50 -2.65
C ARG A 141 24.76 15.78 -3.64
N TYR A 142 24.41 14.78 -4.43
CA TYR A 142 23.22 14.80 -5.27
C TYR A 142 22.01 14.28 -4.51
N VAL A 143 20.83 14.61 -5.03
CA VAL A 143 19.56 14.12 -4.51
C VAL A 143 19.61 12.59 -4.50
N GLY A 144 19.31 11.98 -3.35
CA GLY A 144 19.35 10.53 -3.16
C GLY A 144 20.71 9.94 -2.76
N ASP A 145 21.79 10.71 -2.70
CA ASP A 145 23.11 10.22 -2.23
C ASP A 145 23.13 9.88 -0.73
N ASN A 146 22.16 10.38 0.05
CA ASN A 146 22.00 10.14 1.48
C ASN A 146 20.89 9.10 1.79
N GLN A 147 20.56 8.28 0.80
CA GLN A 147 19.55 7.22 0.91
C GLN A 147 20.22 5.85 0.77
N SER A 148 19.64 4.82 1.39
CA SER A 148 20.07 3.43 1.20
C SER A 148 19.88 3.01 -0.26
N LYS A 149 20.85 2.23 -0.75
CA LYS A 149 20.82 1.57 -2.06
C LYS A 149 20.85 0.05 -1.91
N SER A 150 20.79 -0.45 -0.69
CA SER A 150 20.83 -1.87 -0.40
C SER A 150 19.44 -2.48 -0.51
N LYS A 151 19.39 -3.68 -1.08
CA LYS A 151 18.17 -4.51 -1.13
C LYS A 151 18.25 -5.68 -0.14
N LYS A 152 19.29 -5.72 0.70
CA LYS A 152 19.54 -6.81 1.65
C LYS A 152 18.35 -6.96 2.59
N GLY A 153 17.93 -8.21 2.81
CA GLY A 153 16.83 -8.54 3.73
C GLY A 153 15.43 -8.23 3.18
N THR A 154 15.32 -7.88 1.89
CA THR A 154 14.02 -7.67 1.21
C THR A 154 13.68 -8.79 0.24
N ILE A 155 12.39 -9.06 0.08
CA ILE A 155 11.83 -9.94 -0.94
C ILE A 155 10.89 -9.11 -1.80
N GLN A 156 11.10 -9.09 -3.12
CA GLN A 156 10.23 -8.36 -4.04
C GLN A 156 8.97 -9.18 -4.37
N LEU A 157 7.80 -8.65 -3.98
CA LEU A 157 6.49 -9.25 -4.28
C LEU A 157 5.93 -8.73 -5.60
N ILE A 158 6.10 -7.44 -5.87
CA ILE A 158 5.68 -6.76 -7.11
C ILE A 158 6.76 -5.81 -7.57
N ASP A 159 6.88 -5.69 -8.89
CA ASP A 159 7.66 -4.68 -9.61
C ASP A 159 6.97 -4.45 -10.95
N SER A 160 6.25 -3.35 -11.05
CA SER A 160 5.27 -3.10 -12.12
C SER A 160 5.36 -1.68 -12.63
N VAL A 161 5.28 -1.54 -13.94
CA VAL A 161 5.16 -0.27 -14.67
C VAL A 161 3.78 -0.23 -15.32
N GLY A 162 3.17 0.96 -15.40
CA GLY A 162 1.82 1.12 -15.96
C GLY A 162 0.71 1.05 -14.91
N VAL A 163 1.05 0.77 -13.66
CA VAL A 163 0.10 0.67 -12.54
C VAL A 163 0.65 1.44 -11.33
N LEU A 164 -0.19 2.28 -10.73
CA LEU A 164 0.11 2.95 -9.47
C LEU A 164 -0.72 2.37 -8.34
N THR A 165 -0.08 2.12 -7.21
CA THR A 165 -0.76 1.79 -5.96
C THR A 165 -0.98 3.06 -5.15
N LEU A 166 -2.22 3.34 -4.79
CA LEU A 166 -2.61 4.50 -3.98
C LEU A 166 -2.57 4.17 -2.48
N ALA A 167 -3.00 2.96 -2.13
CA ALA A 167 -2.94 2.43 -0.77
C ALA A 167 -2.84 0.92 -0.76
N SER A 168 -2.44 0.40 0.38
CA SER A 168 -2.51 -1.03 0.69
C SER A 168 -2.98 -1.17 2.13
N PHE A 169 -3.88 -2.12 2.37
CA PHE A 169 -4.58 -2.27 3.64
C PHE A 169 -4.86 -3.76 3.90
N PRO A 170 -4.70 -4.23 5.16
CA PRO A 170 -5.04 -5.59 5.54
C PRO A 170 -6.56 -5.73 5.71
N TYR A 171 -7.12 -6.85 5.29
CA TYR A 171 -8.51 -7.22 5.56
C TYR A 171 -8.62 -8.75 5.61
N GLN A 172 -9.26 -9.27 6.66
CA GLN A 172 -9.47 -10.72 6.87
C GLN A 172 -8.21 -11.61 6.70
N GLY A 173 -7.03 -11.10 7.07
CA GLY A 173 -5.76 -11.84 6.99
C GLY A 173 -5.06 -11.76 5.63
N ASP A 174 -5.67 -11.11 4.63
CA ASP A 174 -5.06 -10.83 3.34
C ASP A 174 -4.64 -9.36 3.23
N LEU A 175 -3.74 -9.06 2.29
CA LEU A 175 -3.37 -7.69 1.94
C LEU A 175 -4.01 -7.28 0.61
N PHE A 176 -4.78 -6.20 0.63
CA PHE A 176 -5.40 -5.61 -0.55
C PHE A 176 -4.74 -4.28 -0.92
N HIS A 177 -4.90 -3.91 -2.18
CA HIS A 177 -4.25 -2.75 -2.78
C HIS A 177 -5.28 -1.98 -3.60
N ILE A 178 -5.39 -0.67 -3.35
CA ILE A 178 -6.06 0.22 -4.28
C ILE A 178 -5.06 0.58 -5.37
N ILE A 179 -5.34 0.16 -6.59
CA ILE A 179 -4.47 0.39 -7.74
C ILE A 179 -5.20 1.10 -8.86
N THR A 180 -4.47 1.80 -9.71
CA THR A 180 -4.98 2.47 -10.92
C THR A 180 -4.09 2.12 -12.11
N ASP A 181 -4.71 1.89 -13.26
CA ASP A 181 -4.03 1.77 -14.57
C ASP A 181 -4.08 3.08 -15.36
N PHE A 182 -4.33 4.20 -14.66
CA PHE A 182 -4.61 5.54 -15.19
C PHE A 182 -5.92 5.68 -15.97
N LYS A 183 -6.67 4.60 -16.21
CA LYS A 183 -7.99 4.64 -16.84
C LYS A 183 -9.10 4.31 -15.86
N ARG A 184 -8.86 3.37 -14.96
CA ARG A 184 -9.78 2.88 -13.94
C ARG A 184 -9.03 2.59 -12.65
N THR A 185 -9.79 2.52 -11.56
CA THR A 185 -9.26 2.25 -10.23
C THR A 185 -9.89 0.98 -9.68
N PHE A 186 -9.08 0.14 -9.07
CA PHE A 186 -9.44 -1.21 -8.64
C PHE A 186 -9.03 -1.46 -7.20
N VAL A 187 -9.74 -2.38 -6.54
CA VAL A 187 -9.21 -3.11 -5.39
C VAL A 187 -8.68 -4.44 -5.90
N SER A 188 -7.44 -4.75 -5.52
CA SER A 188 -6.70 -5.91 -6.03
C SER A 188 -5.93 -6.60 -4.91
N LYS A 189 -5.58 -7.86 -5.13
CA LYS A 189 -4.63 -8.62 -4.30
C LYS A 189 -3.40 -9.01 -5.11
N ILE A 190 -2.31 -9.36 -4.43
CA ILE A 190 -1.13 -9.93 -5.09
C ILE A 190 -1.25 -11.45 -5.10
N GLU A 191 -1.21 -12.04 -6.30
CA GLU A 191 -1.10 -13.48 -6.47
C GLU A 191 -0.04 -13.78 -7.52
N ASN A 192 0.85 -14.73 -7.26
CA ASN A 192 1.88 -15.13 -8.23
C ASN A 192 2.66 -13.92 -8.81
N LYS A 193 3.02 -12.96 -7.93
CA LYS A 193 3.77 -11.73 -8.27
C LYS A 193 3.08 -10.81 -9.28
N ARG A 194 1.74 -10.83 -9.34
CA ARG A 194 0.94 -9.89 -10.13
C ARG A 194 -0.26 -9.40 -9.34
N PHE A 195 -0.75 -8.21 -9.68
CA PHE A 195 -2.04 -7.77 -9.19
C PHE A 195 -3.16 -8.55 -9.88
N VAL A 196 -4.10 -9.05 -9.07
CA VAL A 196 -5.34 -9.67 -9.51
C VAL A 196 -6.48 -8.79 -9.00
N THR A 197 -7.25 -8.24 -9.93
CA THR A 197 -8.42 -7.40 -9.63
C THR A 197 -9.47 -8.21 -8.89
N ILE A 198 -9.92 -7.67 -7.77
CA ILE A 198 -11.06 -8.20 -6.99
C ILE A 198 -12.34 -7.47 -7.42
N ASP A 199 -12.30 -6.14 -7.47
CA ASP A 199 -13.44 -5.31 -7.86
C ASP A 199 -13.00 -3.95 -8.41
N THR A 200 -13.91 -3.23 -9.05
CA THR A 200 -13.70 -1.89 -9.61
C THR A 200 -14.14 -0.83 -8.62
N VAL A 201 -13.20 -0.03 -8.13
CA VAL A 201 -13.46 1.10 -7.22
C VAL A 201 -13.98 2.32 -7.98
N SER A 202 -13.48 2.55 -9.20
CA SER A 202 -13.92 3.66 -10.05
C SER A 202 -13.69 3.34 -11.53
N ASN A 203 -14.62 3.80 -12.38
CA ASN A 203 -14.47 3.75 -13.84
C ASN A 203 -13.55 4.85 -14.39
N GLU A 204 -12.93 5.63 -13.50
CA GLU A 204 -11.94 6.66 -13.82
C GLU A 204 -10.59 6.34 -13.17
N GLY A 205 -9.51 6.83 -13.78
CA GLY A 205 -8.17 6.73 -13.26
C GLY A 205 -7.96 7.69 -12.11
N ILE A 206 -7.98 7.20 -10.87
CA ILE A 206 -7.70 8.03 -9.70
C ILE A 206 -6.21 7.95 -9.41
N TRP A 207 -5.51 9.09 -9.38
CA TRP A 207 -4.08 9.12 -9.09
C TRP A 207 -3.60 10.47 -8.57
N THR A 208 -2.42 10.49 -7.97
CA THR A 208 -1.76 11.68 -7.44
C THR A 208 -0.24 11.50 -7.52
N TYR A 209 0.49 12.61 -7.61
CA TYR A 209 1.95 12.60 -7.60
C TYR A 209 2.54 12.18 -6.24
N ASN A 210 1.81 12.48 -5.17
CA ASN A 210 2.23 12.23 -3.79
C ASN A 210 1.11 11.53 -3.04
N PRO A 211 0.84 10.23 -3.32
CA PRO A 211 -0.15 9.50 -2.55
C PRO A 211 0.35 9.41 -1.10
N GLU A 212 -0.47 9.94 -0.20
CA GLU A 212 -0.24 9.89 1.22
C GLU A 212 -1.37 9.10 1.86
N VAL A 213 -1.00 7.99 2.50
CA VAL A 213 -1.94 7.14 3.21
C VAL A 213 -1.91 7.56 4.67
N ILE A 214 -3.02 8.15 5.13
CA ILE A 214 -3.22 8.50 6.53
C ILE A 214 -3.97 7.34 7.17
N LYS A 215 -3.32 6.66 8.10
CA LYS A 215 -3.99 5.67 8.95
C LYS A 215 -4.55 6.37 10.19
N THR A 216 -5.87 6.32 10.38
CA THR A 216 -6.53 6.95 11.52
C THR A 216 -6.36 6.08 12.78
N LYS A 217 -6.74 6.64 13.94
CA LYS A 217 -6.73 5.90 15.22
C LYS A 217 -7.71 4.72 15.26
N ASN A 218 -8.69 4.71 14.36
CA ASN A 218 -9.70 3.65 14.26
C ASN A 218 -9.34 2.64 13.15
N ASP A 219 -8.05 2.57 12.76
CA ASP A 219 -7.54 1.69 11.70
C ASP A 219 -8.14 1.93 10.29
N GLN A 220 -8.76 3.08 10.07
CA GLN A 220 -9.23 3.49 8.73
C GLN A 220 -8.06 4.04 7.90
N TYR A 221 -8.13 3.86 6.59
CA TYR A 221 -7.13 4.37 5.65
C TYR A 221 -7.74 5.48 4.81
N ILE A 222 -7.14 6.66 4.85
CA ILE A 222 -7.53 7.82 4.06
C ILE A 222 -6.46 8.11 3.02
N VAL A 223 -6.87 8.25 1.76
CA VAL A 223 -5.95 8.52 0.64
C VAL A 223 -6.45 9.69 -0.16
N PHE A 224 -5.74 10.81 -0.07
CA PHE A 224 -6.06 12.00 -0.86
C PHE A 224 -5.52 11.89 -2.27
N PHE A 225 -6.32 12.35 -3.23
CA PHE A 225 -5.91 12.51 -4.62
C PHE A 225 -6.38 13.87 -5.14
N ASN A 226 -5.49 14.53 -5.87
CA ASN A 226 -5.77 15.82 -6.46
C ASN A 226 -4.89 15.97 -7.71
N ASN A 227 -5.53 15.98 -8.87
CA ASN A 227 -4.91 16.27 -10.15
C ASN A 227 -5.89 17.08 -11.01
N LYS A 228 -5.58 17.27 -12.30
CA LYS A 228 -6.41 18.08 -13.21
C LYS A 228 -7.78 17.46 -13.54
N GLU A 229 -7.93 16.16 -13.36
CA GLU A 229 -9.10 15.37 -13.76
C GLU A 229 -9.94 14.93 -12.55
N VAL A 230 -9.29 14.65 -11.42
CA VAL A 230 -9.96 14.15 -10.22
C VAL A 230 -9.47 14.85 -8.95
N LYS A 231 -10.41 15.11 -8.04
CA LYS A 231 -10.13 15.73 -6.74
C LYS A 231 -11.01 15.11 -5.65
N GLY A 232 -10.37 14.54 -4.63
CA GLY A 232 -11.08 13.79 -3.60
C GLY A 232 -10.20 13.01 -2.65
N TYR A 233 -10.84 12.09 -1.92
CA TYR A 233 -10.14 11.09 -1.12
C TYR A 233 -10.91 9.77 -1.13
N LEU A 234 -10.15 8.70 -0.92
CA LEU A 234 -10.69 7.39 -0.58
C LEU A 234 -10.68 7.24 0.94
N GLU A 235 -11.75 6.68 1.46
CA GLU A 235 -11.85 6.19 2.84
C GLU A 235 -12.08 4.69 2.80
N ILE A 236 -11.19 3.94 3.45
CA ILE A 236 -11.26 2.48 3.54
C ILE A 236 -11.44 2.16 5.02
N ASP A 237 -12.59 1.57 5.32
CA ASP A 237 -12.99 1.16 6.66
C ASP A 237 -13.52 -0.27 6.59
N ASP A 238 -12.70 -1.21 7.07
CA ASP A 238 -12.98 -2.65 6.98
C ASP A 238 -13.28 -3.09 5.53
N ASN A 239 -14.50 -3.54 5.25
CA ASN A 239 -14.94 -3.95 3.91
C ASN A 239 -15.59 -2.82 3.09
N LEU A 240 -15.70 -1.61 3.63
CA LEU A 240 -16.30 -0.45 2.98
C LEU A 240 -15.21 0.44 2.35
N ILE A 241 -15.29 0.63 1.05
CA ILE A 241 -14.44 1.55 0.29
C ILE A 241 -15.33 2.68 -0.22
N THR A 242 -15.15 3.89 0.32
CA THR A 242 -15.90 5.07 -0.11
C THR A 242 -14.99 6.05 -0.85
N LEU A 243 -15.39 6.38 -2.07
CA LEU A 243 -14.79 7.41 -2.89
C LEU A 243 -15.54 8.73 -2.68
N TYR A 244 -14.86 9.71 -2.09
CA TYR A 244 -15.42 11.05 -1.88
C TYR A 244 -14.85 12.03 -2.90
N ARG A 245 -15.74 12.57 -3.75
CA ARG A 245 -15.45 13.55 -4.80
C ARG A 245 -15.90 14.94 -4.36
N PHE A 246 -15.07 15.95 -4.58
CA PHE A 246 -15.45 17.34 -4.30
C PHE A 246 -16.11 17.93 -5.54
N LYS A 247 -17.21 18.66 -5.36
CA LYS A 247 -17.74 19.50 -6.43
C LYS A 247 -16.75 20.62 -6.72
N GLU A 248 -16.57 20.92 -7.99
CA GLU A 248 -15.94 22.17 -8.44
C GLU A 248 -16.74 23.38 -7.98
#